data_AF-A0A914XC08-F1
#
_entry.id   AF-A0A914XC08-F1
#
_cell.length_a   1.000
_cell.length_b   1.000
_cell.length_c   1.000
_cell.angle_alpha   90.00
_cell.angle_beta   90.00
_cell.angle_gamma   90.00
#
_symmetry.space_group_name_H-M   'P 1'
#
loop_
_entity.id
_entity.type
_entity.pdbx_description
1 polymer ?
#
loop_
_entity_poly.entity_id
_entity_poly.type
_entity_poly.pdbx_seq_one_letter_code
_entity_poly.pdbx_strand_id
1 'polypeptide(L)'
;MRFVLIASIIAVSYVSMYEAQVVATGPPCCRNLLGQQSCNFLHKTNAIKFINRCNYEVDFRVIQCCQLCDVIASNSVVNGVPQSYENAVQRMFSEGSGQCFDRMSSTYCLNFVQRTGPWQGANQWSCAAQHAPLAFRICRLSCGYCSITNTTAPSVPLTSYTQTNAYASCSLN
;
A
#
# COMPACT_ATOMS: atom_id res chain seq x y z
N MET A 1 -2.66 69.28 16.46
CA MET A 1 -3.17 68.05 15.83
C MET A 1 -2.06 67.38 15.05
N ARG A 2 -1.63 66.18 15.49
CA ARG A 2 -1.02 65.11 14.67
C ARG A 2 -0.75 63.93 15.61
N PHE A 3 -1.74 63.05 15.74
CA PHE A 3 -1.59 61.73 16.33
C PHE A 3 -0.96 60.83 15.25
N VAL A 4 0.26 60.35 15.50
CA VAL A 4 0.89 59.32 14.67
C VAL A 4 0.52 57.97 15.28
N LEU A 5 -0.45 57.29 14.67
CA LEU A 5 -0.80 55.91 14.97
C LEU A 5 0.32 55.00 14.46
N ILE A 6 1.10 54.42 15.37
CA ILE A 6 2.00 53.31 15.06
C ILE A 6 1.14 52.04 15.04
N ALA A 7 0.70 51.64 13.85
CA ALA A 7 0.05 50.36 13.65
C ALA A 7 1.11 49.25 13.75
N SER A 8 1.11 48.53 14.86
CA SER A 8 1.92 47.32 15.06
C SER A 8 1.44 46.24 14.10
N ILE A 9 2.20 45.98 13.04
CA ILE A 9 1.99 44.84 12.15
C ILE A 9 2.48 43.60 12.90
N ILE A 10 1.56 42.87 13.52
CA ILE A 10 1.81 41.51 13.98
C ILE A 10 1.84 40.63 12.73
N ALA A 11 3.04 40.39 12.20
CA ALA A 11 3.26 39.37 11.19
C ALA A 11 3.01 38.00 11.83
N VAL A 12 1.76 37.52 11.74
CA VAL A 12 1.42 36.14 12.11
C VAL A 12 2.19 35.24 11.15
N SER A 13 3.29 34.68 11.65
CA SER A 13 4.09 33.70 10.94
C SER A 13 3.31 32.39 10.95
N TYR A 14 2.41 32.21 9.98
CA TYR A 14 1.85 30.90 9.70
C TYR A 14 2.97 30.08 9.08
N VAL A 15 3.73 29.37 9.93
CA VAL A 15 4.64 28.32 9.48
C VAL A 15 3.76 27.26 8.84
N SER A 16 3.66 27.30 7.52
CA SER A 16 3.00 26.29 6.73
C SER A 16 3.92 25.07 6.67
N MET A 17 3.92 24.28 7.74
CA MET A 17 4.45 22.91 7.71
C MET A 17 3.41 22.02 7.02
N TYR A 18 3.30 22.13 5.70
CA TYR A 18 2.81 21.01 4.91
C TYR A 18 4.03 20.11 4.66
N GLU A 19 4.32 19.18 5.57
CA GLU A 19 5.00 17.98 5.11
C GLU A 19 4.11 17.38 4.03
N ALA A 20 4.65 17.22 2.82
CA ALA A 20 3.92 16.61 1.73
C ALA A 20 3.32 15.28 2.23
N GLN A 21 1.99 15.16 2.18
CA GLN A 21 1.32 13.91 2.53
C GLN A 21 1.90 12.81 1.64
N VAL A 22 2.70 11.92 2.24
CA VAL A 22 3.30 10.81 1.48
C VAL A 22 2.21 9.76 1.27
N VAL A 23 1.40 9.97 0.25
CA VAL A 23 0.35 9.04 -0.19
C VAL A 23 0.96 8.06 -1.19
N ALA A 24 0.55 6.80 -1.15
CA ALA A 24 0.96 5.81 -2.14
C ALA A 24 0.31 6.09 -3.51
N THR A 25 1.01 5.73 -4.59
CA THR A 25 0.52 5.86 -5.97
C THR A 25 -0.05 4.56 -6.54
N GLY A 26 -0.19 3.54 -5.69
CA GLY A 26 -0.61 2.19 -6.06
C GLY A 26 -0.27 1.19 -4.94
N PRO A 27 -0.62 -0.09 -5.09
CA PRO A 27 -0.35 -1.13 -4.10
C PRO A 27 1.15 -1.30 -3.80
N PRO A 28 1.52 -1.84 -2.62
CA PRO A 28 2.92 -2.12 -2.29
C PRO A 28 3.54 -3.14 -3.26
N CYS A 29 4.88 -3.13 -3.38
CA CYS A 29 5.57 -4.10 -4.24
C CYS A 29 5.21 -5.55 -3.84
N CYS A 30 4.97 -6.39 -4.84
CA CYS A 30 4.58 -7.78 -4.68
C CYS A 30 5.69 -8.59 -3.99
N ARG A 31 5.50 -8.92 -2.70
CA ARG A 31 6.42 -9.74 -1.91
C ARG A 31 5.67 -10.70 -1.00
N ASN A 32 6.27 -11.83 -0.66
CA ASN A 32 5.73 -12.78 0.30
C ASN A 32 6.08 -12.34 1.73
N LEU A 33 5.25 -11.51 2.37
CA LEU A 33 5.49 -11.07 3.76
C LEU A 33 5.48 -12.24 4.76
N LEU A 34 4.73 -13.32 4.49
CA LEU A 34 4.79 -14.53 5.31
C LEU A 34 6.06 -15.38 5.06
N GLY A 35 6.84 -15.03 4.03
CA GLY A 35 7.98 -15.80 3.56
C GLY A 35 7.58 -16.89 2.55
N GLN A 36 8.48 -17.17 1.60
CA GLN A 36 8.26 -18.15 0.53
C GLN A 36 7.95 -19.55 1.08
N GLN A 37 8.66 -19.98 2.13
CA GLN A 37 8.46 -21.30 2.74
C GLN A 37 7.06 -21.45 3.33
N SER A 38 6.57 -20.44 4.06
CA SER A 38 5.23 -20.42 4.64
C SER A 38 4.16 -20.45 3.55
N CYS A 39 4.30 -19.64 2.50
CA CYS A 39 3.36 -19.64 1.39
C CYS A 39 3.34 -20.99 0.66
N ASN A 40 4.50 -21.60 0.43
CA ASN A 40 4.61 -22.94 -0.15
C ASN A 40 3.95 -24.00 0.75
N PHE A 41 4.16 -23.92 2.07
CA PHE A 41 3.54 -24.82 3.03
C PHE A 41 2.01 -24.72 3.01
N LEU A 42 1.48 -23.48 3.03
CA LEU A 42 0.04 -23.23 2.93
C LEU A 42 -0.55 -23.81 1.64
N HIS A 43 0.13 -23.64 0.50
CA HIS A 43 -0.29 -24.23 -0.77
C HIS A 43 -0.27 -25.76 -0.75
N LYS A 44 0.83 -26.37 -0.27
CA LYS A 44 0.95 -27.84 -0.16
C LYS A 44 -0.10 -28.45 0.77
N THR A 45 -0.48 -27.73 1.81
CA THR A 45 -1.46 -28.20 2.81
C THR A 45 -2.87 -28.20 2.22
N ASN A 46 -3.25 -27.15 1.49
CA ASN A 46 -4.55 -27.09 0.83
C ASN A 46 -4.50 -26.12 -0.36
N ALA A 47 -4.26 -26.66 -1.55
CA ALA A 47 -4.13 -25.87 -2.77
C ALA A 47 -5.40 -25.09 -3.11
N ILE A 48 -6.58 -25.70 -2.95
CA ILE A 48 -7.88 -25.06 -3.24
C ILE A 48 -8.09 -23.84 -2.33
N LYS A 49 -7.87 -24.01 -1.02
CA LYS A 49 -7.97 -22.90 -0.06
C LYS A 49 -6.94 -21.82 -0.40
N PHE A 50 -5.70 -22.19 -0.70
CA PHE A 50 -4.66 -21.22 -1.07
C PHE A 50 -5.06 -20.38 -2.30
N ILE A 51 -5.51 -21.03 -3.38
CA ILE A 51 -5.93 -20.37 -4.61
C ILE A 51 -7.16 -19.47 -4.35
N ASN A 52 -8.14 -19.94 -3.58
CA ASN A 52 -9.29 -19.11 -3.19
C ASN A 52 -8.85 -17.83 -2.46
N ARG A 53 -7.88 -17.93 -1.54
CA ARG A 53 -7.33 -16.75 -0.86
C ARG A 53 -6.62 -15.82 -1.84
N CYS A 54 -5.83 -16.36 -2.79
CA CYS A 54 -5.22 -15.56 -3.85
C CYS A 54 -6.24 -14.82 -4.73
N ASN A 55 -7.44 -15.38 -4.88
CA ASN A 55 -8.49 -14.82 -5.74
C ASN A 55 -9.44 -13.88 -4.99
N TYR A 56 -9.62 -14.02 -3.68
CA TYR A 56 -10.69 -13.28 -2.98
C TYR A 56 -10.21 -12.52 -1.73
N GLU A 57 -8.99 -12.74 -1.24
CA GLU A 57 -8.44 -12.01 -0.10
C GLU A 57 -7.35 -11.03 -0.55
N VAL A 58 -7.67 -9.73 -0.55
CA VAL A 58 -6.73 -8.65 -0.93
C VAL A 58 -5.43 -8.69 -0.15
N ASP A 59 -5.49 -8.83 1.18
CA ASP A 59 -4.27 -8.89 2.01
C ASP A 59 -3.43 -10.12 1.62
N PHE A 60 -4.08 -11.26 1.36
CA PHE A 60 -3.37 -12.48 1.00
C PHE A 60 -2.64 -12.34 -0.34
N ARG A 61 -3.38 -11.83 -1.34
CA ARG A 61 -2.92 -11.63 -2.71
C ARG A 61 -1.86 -10.56 -2.83
N VAL A 62 -2.01 -9.42 -2.15
CA VAL A 62 -1.14 -8.25 -2.40
C VAL A 62 0.07 -8.23 -1.47
N ILE A 63 -0.07 -8.64 -0.20
CA ILE A 63 1.03 -8.50 0.78
C ILE A 63 1.49 -9.80 1.45
N GLN A 64 0.64 -10.83 1.62
CA GLN A 64 1.07 -12.02 2.39
C GLN A 64 1.84 -13.05 1.56
N CYS A 65 1.27 -13.46 0.42
CA CYS A 65 1.82 -14.52 -0.45
C CYS A 65 1.84 -14.12 -1.93
N CYS A 66 2.07 -12.84 -2.20
CA CYS A 66 1.88 -12.24 -3.51
C CYS A 66 2.61 -12.95 -4.65
N GLN A 67 3.92 -13.22 -4.50
CA GLN A 67 4.72 -13.82 -5.57
C GLN A 67 4.25 -15.24 -5.88
N LEU A 68 3.88 -16.01 -4.85
CA LEU A 68 3.38 -17.36 -5.06
C LEU A 68 1.97 -17.35 -5.66
N CYS A 69 1.12 -16.41 -5.26
CA CYS A 69 -0.18 -16.20 -5.91
C CYS A 69 -0.02 -15.82 -7.39
N ASP A 70 0.95 -14.99 -7.74
CA ASP A 70 1.17 -14.61 -9.14
C ASP A 70 1.64 -15.80 -9.98
N VAL A 71 2.51 -16.67 -9.44
CA VAL A 71 2.95 -17.87 -10.15
C VAL A 71 1.85 -18.94 -10.25
N ILE A 72 1.12 -19.21 -9.17
CA ILE A 72 0.18 -20.34 -9.11
C ILE A 72 -1.22 -19.95 -9.57
N ALA A 73 -1.71 -18.78 -9.15
CA ALA A 73 -3.06 -18.33 -9.46
C ALA A 73 -3.15 -17.58 -10.79
N SER A 74 -2.05 -17.26 -11.48
CA SER A 74 -2.11 -16.75 -12.87
C SER A 74 -2.81 -17.70 -13.82
N ASN A 75 -2.73 -19.01 -13.55
CA ASN A 75 -3.47 -20.04 -14.29
C ASN A 75 -4.95 -20.15 -13.90
N SER A 76 -5.38 -19.46 -12.84
CA SER A 76 -6.79 -19.41 -12.44
C SER A 76 -7.54 -18.36 -13.24
N VAL A 77 -8.80 -18.67 -13.57
CA VAL A 77 -9.70 -17.77 -14.29
C VAL A 77 -10.85 -17.36 -13.36
N VAL A 78 -11.04 -16.07 -13.15
CA VAL A 78 -12.17 -15.51 -12.40
C VAL A 78 -12.95 -14.62 -13.36
N ASN A 79 -14.26 -14.88 -13.50
CA ASN A 79 -15.14 -14.16 -14.45
C ASN A 79 -14.60 -14.12 -15.88
N GLY A 80 -13.99 -15.22 -16.35
CA GLY A 80 -13.42 -15.31 -17.70
C GLY A 80 -12.06 -14.63 -17.88
N VAL A 81 -11.47 -14.04 -16.83
CA VAL A 81 -10.18 -13.33 -16.89
C VAL A 81 -9.08 -14.08 -16.13
N PRO A 82 -7.92 -14.38 -16.76
CA PRO A 82 -6.75 -14.94 -16.08
C PRO A 82 -6.27 -14.03 -14.94
N GLN A 83 -5.94 -14.61 -13.79
CA GLN A 83 -5.62 -13.86 -12.57
C GLN A 83 -4.11 -13.62 -12.40
N SER A 84 -3.49 -12.93 -13.37
CA SER A 84 -2.19 -12.25 -13.14
C SER A 84 -2.29 -11.26 -11.98
N TYR A 85 -1.17 -10.85 -11.38
CA TYR A 85 -1.16 -9.84 -10.32
C TYR A 85 -1.95 -8.59 -10.70
N GLU A 86 -1.72 -8.06 -11.90
CA GLU A 86 -2.38 -6.86 -12.40
C GLU A 86 -3.90 -7.04 -12.51
N ASN A 87 -4.36 -8.13 -13.14
CA ASN A 87 -5.78 -8.42 -13.29
C ASN A 87 -6.48 -8.64 -11.94
N ALA A 88 -5.80 -9.31 -11.00
CA ALA A 88 -6.33 -9.54 -9.66
C ALA A 88 -6.46 -8.23 -8.88
N VAL A 89 -5.43 -7.38 -8.90
CA VAL A 89 -5.44 -6.05 -8.27
C VAL A 89 -6.51 -5.16 -8.89
N GLN A 90 -6.62 -5.15 -10.22
CA GLN A 90 -7.63 -4.35 -10.93
C GLN A 90 -9.04 -4.75 -10.55
N ARG A 91 -9.34 -6.05 -10.50
CA ARG A 91 -10.63 -6.55 -10.01
C ARG A 91 -10.85 -6.24 -8.53
N MET A 92 -9.82 -6.35 -7.71
CA MET A 92 -9.91 -6.11 -6.27
C MET A 92 -10.06 -4.63 -5.91
N PHE A 93 -9.64 -3.69 -6.75
CA PHE A 93 -9.82 -2.27 -6.49
C PHE A 93 -10.77 -1.58 -7.47
N SER A 94 -11.45 -2.34 -8.32
CA SER A 94 -12.53 -1.81 -9.14
C SER A 94 -13.66 -1.26 -8.26
N GLU A 95 -14.39 -0.31 -8.80
CA GLU A 95 -15.61 0.20 -8.19
C GLU A 95 -16.58 -0.97 -7.90
N GLY A 96 -17.25 -0.91 -6.74
CA GLY A 96 -18.18 -1.96 -6.31
C GLY A 96 -17.55 -3.26 -5.79
N SER A 97 -16.22 -3.42 -5.82
CA SER A 97 -15.55 -4.62 -5.29
C SER A 97 -15.70 -4.80 -3.78
N GLY A 98 -15.94 -3.71 -3.04
CA GLY A 98 -15.96 -3.70 -1.56
C GLY A 98 -14.60 -3.98 -0.92
N GLN A 99 -13.54 -4.04 -1.74
CA GLN A 99 -12.20 -4.45 -1.34
C GLN A 99 -11.24 -3.26 -1.24
N CYS A 100 -11.67 -2.05 -1.59
CA CYS A 100 -10.95 -0.82 -1.30
C CYS A 100 -11.63 -0.07 -0.14
N PHE A 101 -11.11 -0.22 1.07
CA PHE A 101 -11.59 0.50 2.25
C PHE A 101 -10.51 0.56 3.34
N ASP A 102 -10.65 1.50 4.26
CA ASP A 102 -9.84 1.56 5.48
C ASP A 102 -10.42 0.63 6.54
N ARG A 103 -9.59 -0.24 7.11
CA ARG A 103 -10.00 -1.11 8.22
C ARG A 103 -10.18 -0.32 9.52
N MET A 104 -9.38 0.72 9.69
CA MET A 104 -9.46 1.63 10.83
C MET A 104 -10.39 2.80 10.54
N SER A 105 -10.78 3.54 11.58
CA SER A 105 -11.64 4.71 11.44
C SER A 105 -10.99 5.79 10.58
N SER A 106 -11.81 6.62 9.94
CA SER A 106 -11.35 7.76 9.14
C SER A 106 -10.40 8.67 9.95
N THR A 107 -10.73 8.97 11.21
CA THR A 107 -9.86 9.76 12.10
C THR A 107 -8.50 9.10 12.34
N TYR A 108 -8.49 7.77 12.56
CA TYR A 108 -7.23 7.05 12.76
C TYR A 108 -6.36 7.11 11.50
N CYS A 109 -6.94 6.85 10.34
CA CYS A 109 -6.21 6.84 9.08
C CYS A 109 -5.76 8.24 8.65
N LEU A 110 -6.56 9.26 8.92
CA LEU A 110 -6.15 10.65 8.73
C LEU A 110 -4.94 10.98 9.60
N ASN A 111 -4.97 10.62 10.89
CA ASN A 111 -3.83 10.85 11.79
C ASN A 111 -2.59 10.05 11.37
N PHE A 112 -2.78 8.83 10.85
CA PHE A 112 -1.69 8.00 10.33
C PHE A 112 -1.04 8.65 9.10
N VAL A 113 -1.84 9.10 8.12
CA VAL A 113 -1.35 9.76 6.90
C VAL A 113 -0.68 11.10 7.22
N GLN A 114 -1.29 11.90 8.11
CA GLN A 114 -0.79 13.21 8.50
C GLN A 114 0.32 13.16 9.55
N ARG A 115 0.66 11.97 10.06
CA ARG A 115 1.65 11.78 11.13
C ARG A 115 1.37 12.63 12.37
N THR A 116 0.10 12.72 12.75
CA THR A 116 -0.37 13.47 13.92
C THR A 116 -0.74 12.53 15.07
N GLY A 117 -0.90 13.11 16.27
CA GLY A 117 -1.28 12.36 17.46
C GLY A 117 -0.25 11.26 17.80
N PRO A 118 -0.67 9.98 17.97
CA PRO A 118 0.25 8.89 18.30
C PRO A 118 1.33 8.60 17.24
N TRP A 119 1.17 9.11 16.02
CA TRP A 119 2.08 8.88 14.89
C TRP A 119 3.14 9.98 14.75
N GLN A 120 3.04 11.04 15.57
CA GLN A 120 3.96 12.16 15.53
C GLN A 120 5.40 11.71 15.85
N GLY A 121 6.36 12.13 15.03
CA GLY A 121 7.77 11.77 15.17
C GLY A 121 8.11 10.33 14.77
N ALA A 122 7.13 9.52 14.37
CA ALA A 122 7.36 8.15 13.96
C ALA A 122 7.69 8.07 12.46
N ASN A 123 8.89 8.51 12.09
CA ASN A 123 9.36 8.59 10.70
C ASN A 123 9.32 7.26 9.93
N GLN A 124 9.24 6.15 10.66
CA GLN A 124 9.11 4.82 10.08
C GLN A 124 7.67 4.53 9.63
N TRP A 125 6.65 4.95 10.38
CA TRP A 125 5.25 4.64 10.03
C TRP A 125 4.74 5.64 8.99
N SER A 126 4.49 5.16 7.77
CA SER A 126 3.92 5.96 6.70
C SER A 126 3.20 5.08 5.68
N CYS A 127 2.50 5.71 4.73
CA CYS A 127 1.94 5.03 3.58
C CYS A 127 3.00 4.65 2.52
N ALA A 128 4.27 4.96 2.75
CA ALA A 128 5.37 4.52 1.91
C ALA A 128 6.41 3.74 2.75
N ALA A 129 7.46 3.30 2.08
CA ALA A 129 8.62 2.66 2.67
C ALA A 129 8.38 1.28 3.33
N GLN A 130 9.24 0.91 4.28
CA GLN A 130 9.31 -0.42 4.90
C GLN A 130 8.04 -0.86 5.64
N HIS A 131 7.18 0.10 5.98
CA HIS A 131 5.94 -0.15 6.69
C HIS A 131 4.70 -0.10 5.79
N ALA A 132 4.89 -0.01 4.46
CA ALA A 132 3.80 -0.06 3.48
C ALA A 132 2.85 -1.26 3.67
N PRO A 133 3.29 -2.49 4.04
CA PRO A 133 2.36 -3.60 4.28
C PRO A 133 1.40 -3.37 5.44
N LEU A 134 1.84 -2.68 6.51
CA LEU A 134 0.96 -2.34 7.62
C LEU A 134 -0.06 -1.30 7.18
N ALA A 135 0.42 -0.20 6.56
CA ALA A 135 -0.42 0.88 6.07
C ALA A 135 -1.48 0.36 5.08
N PHE A 136 -1.09 -0.54 4.16
CA PHE A 136 -2.00 -1.19 3.21
C PHE A 136 -3.10 -2.02 3.91
N ARG A 137 -2.78 -2.63 5.05
CA ARG A 137 -3.74 -3.45 5.81
C ARG A 137 -4.75 -2.60 6.59
N ILE A 138 -4.33 -1.45 7.12
CA ILE A 138 -5.13 -0.68 8.07
C ILE A 138 -5.79 0.55 7.46
N CYS A 139 -5.13 1.21 6.51
CA CYS A 139 -5.54 2.48 5.92
C CYS A 139 -5.40 2.46 4.39
N ARG A 140 -5.86 1.38 3.76
CA ARG A 140 -5.69 1.11 2.32
C ARG A 140 -6.16 2.27 1.44
N LEU A 141 -7.36 2.78 1.70
CA LEU A 141 -8.00 3.83 0.93
C LEU A 141 -7.36 5.18 1.22
N SER A 142 -7.24 5.55 2.50
CA SER A 142 -6.64 6.83 2.92
C SER A 142 -5.18 6.98 2.47
N CYS A 143 -4.43 5.87 2.42
CA CYS A 143 -3.06 5.86 1.91
C CYS A 143 -2.96 5.82 0.38
N GLY A 144 -4.06 5.80 -0.37
CA GLY A 144 -4.05 5.86 -1.84
C GLY A 144 -3.68 4.55 -2.55
N TYR A 145 -3.57 3.42 -1.84
CA TYR A 145 -3.18 2.14 -2.43
C TYR A 145 -4.18 1.58 -3.45
N CYS A 146 -5.42 2.06 -3.44
CA CYS A 146 -6.45 1.66 -4.38
C CYS A 146 -6.40 2.42 -5.71
N SER A 147 -5.60 3.48 -5.81
CA SER A 147 -5.47 4.22 -7.06
C SER A 147 -4.62 3.43 -8.03
N ILE A 148 -5.23 2.83 -9.05
CA ILE A 148 -4.52 2.12 -10.11
C ILE A 148 -4.20 3.13 -11.22
N THR A 149 -3.17 3.94 -11.02
CA THR A 149 -2.65 4.80 -12.10
C THR A 149 -1.65 3.99 -12.93
N ASN A 150 -2.13 3.23 -13.92
CA ASN A 150 -1.32 2.47 -14.90
C ASN A 150 0.00 1.86 -14.35
N THR A 151 -0.05 1.25 -13.17
CA THR A 151 1.09 0.53 -12.59
C THR A 151 1.20 -0.83 -13.24
N THR A 152 2.06 -0.94 -14.25
CA THR A 152 2.68 -2.23 -14.55
C THR A 152 3.47 -2.64 -13.32
N ALA A 153 3.18 -3.81 -12.75
CA ALA A 153 3.94 -4.32 -11.62
C ALA A 153 5.13 -5.11 -12.19
N PRO A 154 6.38 -4.61 -12.12
CA PRO A 154 7.50 -5.34 -12.68
C PRO A 154 7.71 -6.64 -11.90
N SER A 155 7.45 -7.78 -12.55
CA SER A 155 7.72 -9.11 -12.05
C SER A 155 9.23 -9.40 -12.15
N VAL A 156 9.91 -9.47 -11.01
CA VAL A 156 11.35 -9.80 -10.96
C VAL A 156 11.54 -11.31 -10.70
N PRO A 157 12.39 -12.01 -11.48
CA PRO A 157 12.75 -13.41 -11.23
C PRO A 157 13.57 -13.61 -9.94
N LEU A 158 13.40 -14.77 -9.32
CA LEU A 158 13.81 -15.15 -7.95
C LEU A 158 15.33 -15.19 -7.65
N THR A 159 16.22 -14.61 -8.46
CA THR A 159 17.68 -14.91 -8.39
C THR A 159 18.62 -13.77 -7.99
N SER A 160 18.15 -12.59 -7.56
CA SER A 160 19.07 -11.50 -7.14
C SER A 160 18.62 -10.86 -5.82
N TYR A 161 19.05 -11.47 -4.71
CA TYR A 161 18.87 -10.95 -3.36
C TYR A 161 20.19 -10.38 -2.85
N THR A 162 20.37 -9.06 -2.95
CA THR A 162 21.31 -8.31 -2.09
C THR A 162 20.60 -7.09 -1.53
N GLN A 163 20.47 -7.08 -0.20
CA GLN A 163 20.02 -5.95 0.61
C GLN A 163 20.91 -4.74 0.34
N THR A 164 20.33 -3.66 -0.16
CA THR A 164 20.54 -2.28 0.29
C THR A 164 19.71 -1.35 -0.60
N ASN A 165 18.86 -0.51 0.02
CA ASN A 165 18.04 0.54 -0.61
C ASN A 165 16.70 0.07 -1.22
N ALA A 166 15.80 -0.45 -0.37
CA ALA A 166 14.39 -0.50 -0.72
C ALA A 166 13.76 0.89 -0.51
N TYR A 167 12.66 1.20 -1.20
CA TYR A 167 11.67 2.26 -0.88
C TYR A 167 11.59 3.52 -1.74
N ALA A 168 12.04 3.49 -2.99
CA ALA A 168 11.62 4.49 -3.98
C ALA A 168 11.20 3.77 -5.26
N SER A 169 9.91 3.55 -5.46
CA SER A 169 9.32 2.76 -6.57
C SER A 169 9.89 1.34 -6.66
N CYS A 170 9.19 0.40 -7.29
CA CYS A 170 9.89 -0.80 -7.74
C CYS A 170 10.72 -0.36 -8.99
N SER A 171 11.74 0.50 -8.82
CA SER A 171 12.57 1.03 -9.90
C SER A 171 13.71 0.07 -10.25
N LEU A 172 13.91 -0.01 -11.55
CA LEU A 172 14.78 -0.88 -12.32
C LEU A 172 16.27 -0.53 -12.13
N ASN A 173 17.10 -1.57 -12.15
CA ASN A 173 18.29 -1.65 -13.02
C ASN A 173 18.53 -3.12 -13.35
#